data_AF-A0A2V8BA50-F1
#
_entry.id   AF-A0A2V8BA50-F1
#
_cell.length_a   1.000
_cell.length_b   1.000
_cell.length_c   1.000
_cell.angle_alpha   90.00
_cell.angle_beta   90.00
_cell.angle_gamma   90.00
#
_symmetry.space_group_name_H-M   'P 1'
#
loop_
_entity.id
_entity.type
_entity.pdbx_description
1 polymer ?
#
loop_
_entity_poly.entity_id
_entity_poly.type
_entity_poly.pdbx_seq_one_letter_code
_entity_poly.pdbx_strand_id
1 'polypeptide(L)' 'PEPGGLSWYETLALLRRVIERRTVVGCDLVELCPIAGNVAPNFLCAKLVYKILSYRFGQEVKRK' A
#
# COMPACT_ATOMS: atom_id res chain seq x y z
N PRO A 1 0.37 -9.76 -12.56
CA PRO A 1 -0.25 -10.51 -11.45
C PRO A 1 0.55 -11.78 -11.25
N GLU A 2 0.91 -12.11 -10.01
CA GLU A 2 1.68 -13.32 -9.70
C GLU A 2 0.70 -14.49 -9.48
N PRO A 3 0.90 -15.67 -10.12
CA PRO A 3 0.10 -16.85 -9.83
C PRO A 3 0.14 -17.21 -8.33
N GLY A 4 -1.02 -17.28 -7.69
CA GLY A 4 -1.12 -17.54 -6.25
C GLY A 4 -0.71 -16.37 -5.34
N GLY A 5 -0.40 -15.20 -5.91
CA GLY A 5 -0.13 -13.98 -5.15
C GLY A 5 -1.37 -13.41 -4.47
N LEU A 6 -1.14 -12.52 -3.51
CA LEU A 6 -2.23 -11.83 -2.81
C LEU A 6 -3.03 -10.95 -3.78
N SER A 7 -4.35 -11.02 -3.68
CA SER A 7 -5.22 -10.04 -4.31
C SER A 7 -5.03 -8.65 -3.68
N TRP A 8 -5.54 -7.63 -4.37
CA TRP A 8 -5.56 -6.26 -3.87
C TRP A 8 -6.21 -6.15 -2.49
N TYR A 9 -7.38 -6.78 -2.30
CA TYR A 9 -8.12 -6.68 -1.05
C TYR A 9 -7.46 -7.45 0.09
N GLU A 10 -6.87 -8.62 -0.19
CA GLU A 10 -6.09 -9.36 0.82
C GLU A 10 -4.87 -8.56 1.27
N THR A 11 -4.16 -7.94 0.33
CA THR A 11 -3.01 -7.07 0.61
C THR A 11 -3.42 -5.90 1.51
N LEU A 12 -4.50 -5.19 1.18
CA LEU A 12 -4.98 -4.08 2.00
C LEU A 12 -5.46 -4.54 3.38
N ALA A 13 -6.13 -5.70 3.45
CA ALA A 13 -6.61 -6.27 4.71
C ALA A 13 -5.46 -6.64 5.65
N LEU A 14 -4.36 -7.17 5.10
CA LEU A 14 -3.12 -7.46 5.83
C LEU A 14 -2.46 -6.18 6.32
N LEU A 15 -2.18 -5.23 5.42
CA LEU A 15 -1.51 -3.96 5.75
C LEU A 15 -2.27 -3.18 6.84
N ARG A 16 -3.60 -3.12 6.72
CA ARG A 16 -4.44 -2.49 7.74
C ARG A 16 -4.29 -3.14 9.11
N ARG A 17 -4.36 -4.48 9.17
CA ARG A 17 -4.20 -5.24 10.43
C ARG A 17 -2.83 -5.05 11.07
N VAL A 18 -1.77 -4.95 10.26
CA VAL A 18 -0.41 -4.69 10.74
C VAL A 18 -0.35 -3.30 11.36
N ILE A 19 -0.79 -2.27 10.63
CA ILE A 19 -0.76 -0.87 11.07
C ILE A 19 -1.64 -0.65 12.31
N GLU A 20 -2.78 -1.34 12.43
CA GLU A 20 -3.65 -1.26 13.61
C GLU A 20 -3.02 -1.89 14.87
N ARG A 21 -2.13 -2.88 14.71
CA ARG A 21 -1.57 -3.66 15.83
C ARG A 21 -0.15 -3.27 16.20
N ARG A 22 0.55 -2.52 15.35
CA ARG A 22 1.97 -2.19 15.48
C ARG A 22 2.23 -0.77 15.00
N THR A 23 3.19 -0.10 15.64
CA THR A 23 3.69 1.19 15.15
C THR A 23 4.63 0.93 13.98
N VAL A 24 4.12 1.13 12.75
CA VAL A 24 4.95 1.09 11.54
C VAL A 24 5.79 2.37 11.46
N VAL A 25 7.12 2.20 11.41
CA VAL A 25 8.10 3.29 11.38
C VAL A 25 8.67 3.56 9.99
N GLY A 26 8.48 2.64 9.04
CA GLY A 26 8.96 2.76 7.66
C GLY A 26 8.31 1.70 6.76
N CYS A 27 8.36 1.94 5.44
CA CYS A 27 7.87 1.01 4.43
C CYS A 27 8.59 1.28 3.11
N ASP A 28 9.15 0.23 2.52
CA ASP A 28 9.79 0.29 1.20
C ASP A 28 8.91 -0.45 0.17
N LEU A 29 8.68 0.19 -0.97
CA LEU A 29 7.99 -0.42 -2.11
C LEU A 29 8.99 -0.66 -3.23
N VAL A 30 9.36 -1.92 -3.42
CA VAL A 30 10.41 -2.37 -4.32
C VAL A 30 9.87 -3.14 -5.52
N GLU A 31 10.74 -3.49 -6.47
CA GLU A 31 10.44 -4.30 -7.66
C GLU A 31 9.44 -3.69 -8.68
N LEU A 32 9.07 -2.41 -8.53
CA LEU A 32 8.41 -1.70 -9.62
C LEU A 32 9.40 -1.49 -10.77
N CYS A 33 9.14 -2.12 -11.92
CA CYS A 33 9.87 -1.91 -13.15
C CYS A 33 8.97 -1.19 -14.18
N PRO A 34 9.08 0.15 -14.33
CA PRO A 34 8.23 0.91 -15.25
C PRO A 34 8.45 0.48 -16.71
N ILE A 35 7.35 0.31 -17.44
CA ILE A 35 7.37 -0.01 -18.88
C ILE A 35 6.76 1.17 -19.64
N ALA A 36 7.47 1.70 -20.63
CA ALA A 36 6.99 2.81 -21.45
C ALA A 36 5.62 2.46 -22.08
N GLY A 37 4.67 3.39 -21.99
CA GLY A 37 3.30 3.18 -22.47
C GLY A 37 2.39 2.35 -21.55
N ASN A 38 2.91 1.69 -20.51
CA ASN A 38 2.10 0.95 -19.53
C ASN A 38 2.16 1.60 -18.14
N VAL A 39 1.26 2.55 -17.90
CA VAL A 39 1.21 3.33 -16.65
C VAL A 39 0.49 2.61 -15.51
N ALA A 40 -0.22 1.51 -15.79
CA ALA A 40 -1.07 0.85 -14.80
C ALA A 40 -0.30 0.34 -13.56
N PRO A 41 0.90 -0.27 -13.67
CA PRO A 41 1.69 -0.68 -12.51
C PRO A 41 2.14 0.51 -11.66
N ASN A 42 2.55 1.62 -12.30
CA ASN A 42 2.98 2.84 -11.60
C ASN A 42 1.83 3.42 -10.76
N PHE A 43 0.63 3.50 -11.36
CA PHE A 43 -0.56 3.97 -10.65
C PHE A 43 -0.97 3.03 -9.52
N LEU A 44 -0.88 1.71 -9.71
CA LEU A 44 -1.13 0.72 -8.67
C LEU A 44 -0.20 0.92 -7.46
N CYS A 45 1.10 1.07 -7.71
CA CYS A 45 2.09 1.34 -6.68
C CYS A 45 1.82 2.66 -5.93
N ALA A 46 1.57 3.76 -6.67
CA ALA A 46 1.22 5.04 -6.07
C ALA A 46 -0.04 4.95 -5.19
N LYS A 47 -1.06 4.23 -5.65
CA LYS A 47 -2.30 4.00 -4.89
C LYS A 47 -2.07 3.15 -3.63
N LEU A 48 -1.17 2.16 -3.69
CA LEU A 48 -0.80 1.35 -2.53
C LEU A 48 -0.09 2.18 -1.47
N VAL A 49 0.88 3.01 -1.86
CA VAL A 49 1.55 3.96 -0.96
C VAL A 49 0.53 4.90 -0.32
N TYR A 50 -0.37 5.48 -1.13
CA TYR A 50 -1.42 6.35 -0.61
C TYR A 50 -2.31 5.65 0.43
N LYS A 51 -2.65 4.37 0.23
CA LYS A 51 -3.41 3.58 1.20
C LYS A 51 -2.64 3.33 2.49
N ILE A 52 -1.35 2.99 2.41
CA ILE A 52 -0.49 2.79 3.59
C ILE A 52 -0.42 4.07 4.43
N LEU A 53 -0.17 5.21 3.79
CA LEU A 53 -0.16 6.52 4.45
C LEU A 53 -1.53 6.84 5.07
N SER A 54 -2.62 6.58 4.34
CA SER A 54 -3.98 6.78 4.84
C SER A 54 -4.28 5.92 6.07
N TYR A 55 -3.83 4.67 6.11
CA TYR A 55 -4.00 3.81 7.27
C TYR A 55 -3.16 4.28 8.46
N ARG A 56 -1.93 4.72 8.22
CA ARG A 56 -1.00 5.15 9.27
C ARG A 56 -1.36 6.51 9.89
N PHE A 57 -1.82 7.47 9.09
CA PHE A 57 -2.03 8.86 9.51
C PHE A 57 -3.49 9.31 9.51
N GLY A 58 -4.40 8.55 8.88
CA GLY A 58 -5.80 8.97 8.73
C GLY A 58 -6.56 9.16 10.05
N GLN A 59 -6.14 8.50 11.13
CA GLN A 59 -6.74 8.70 12.46
C GLN A 59 -6.17 9.93 13.20
N GLU A 60 -4.96 10.35 12.86
CA GLU A 60 -4.32 11.53 13.46
C GLU A 60 -4.96 12.82 12.91
N VAL A 61 -5.31 12.83 11.61
CA VAL A 61 -6.02 13.95 10.97
C VAL A 61 -7.41 14.17 11.59
N LYS A 62 -8.11 13.11 11.98
CA LYS A 62 -9.45 13.20 12.61
C LYS A 62 -9.44 13.71 14.05
N ARG A 63 -8.26 13.75 14.69
CA ARG A 63 -8.08 14.17 16.09
C ARG A 63 -7.69 15.64 16.24
N LYS A 64 -7.39 16.33 15.13
CA LYS A 64 -7.23 17.78 15.06
C LYS A 64 -8.55 18.43 14.66
#